data_AF-A0A1M7G3E0-F1
#
_entry.id   AF-A0A1M7G3E0-F1
#
_cell.length_a   1.000
_cell.length_b   1.000
_cell.length_c   1.000
_cell.angle_alpha   90.00
_cell.angle_beta   90.00
_cell.angle_gamma   90.00
#
_symmetry.space_group_name_H-M   'P 1'
#
loop_
_entity.id
_entity.type
_entity.pdbx_description
1 polymer ?
#
loop_
_entity_poly.entity_id
_entity_poly.type
_entity_poly.pdbx_seq_one_letter_code
_entity_poly.pdbx_strand_id
1 'polypeptide(L)'
;MKQVVLRIDDAAFEKFMGMVDLCPMVEVLNVCGTGDKKLTIDAYVASAIREMRHALAFKNPCDYAYLMVAMNESVVKGLPFFYTPKDFIDYMHQSDFDNLPGRTTIYDTIAKVKGKYPDWTFTDSPKASEALRRKNLVKRFLSAFMRAQSNKLDGWSDEA
;
A
#
# COMPACT_ATOMS: atom_id res chain seq x y z
N MET A 1 25.67 11.29 -17.48
CA MET A 1 24.36 10.72 -17.84
C MET A 1 23.34 11.21 -16.84
N LYS A 2 22.07 11.42 -17.22
CA LYS A 2 21.00 11.77 -16.27
C LYS A 2 19.85 10.78 -16.45
N GLN A 3 19.32 10.25 -15.36
CA GLN A 3 18.24 9.27 -15.36
C GLN A 3 16.94 9.93 -14.91
N VAL A 4 15.83 9.57 -15.56
CA VAL A 4 14.48 10.04 -15.21
C VAL A 4 13.54 8.85 -15.19
N VAL A 5 12.80 8.68 -14.10
CA VAL A 5 11.77 7.64 -13.97
C VAL A 5 10.40 8.24 -14.26
N LEU A 6 9.67 7.62 -15.18
CA LEU A 6 8.37 8.11 -15.63
C LEU A 6 7.28 7.07 -15.37
N ARG A 7 6.16 7.51 -14.79
CA ARG A 7 4.95 6.70 -14.70
C ARG A 7 4.05 7.07 -15.88
N ILE A 8 3.90 6.12 -16.80
CA ILE A 8 3.11 6.28 -18.01
C ILE A 8 1.90 5.33 -17.91
N ASP A 9 0.73 5.86 -18.21
CA ASP A 9 -0.49 5.04 -18.31
C ASP A 9 -0.42 4.17 -19.57
N ASP A 10 -0.99 2.96 -19.53
CA ASP A 10 -0.92 2.02 -20.65
C ASP A 10 -1.52 2.64 -21.93
N ALA A 11 -2.53 3.50 -21.80
CA ALA A 11 -3.13 4.23 -22.94
C ALA A 11 -2.19 5.28 -23.59
N ALA A 12 -1.16 5.72 -22.87
CA ALA A 12 -0.18 6.70 -23.33
C ALA A 12 1.18 6.06 -23.68
N PHE A 13 1.38 4.77 -23.35
CA PHE A 13 2.66 4.09 -23.47
C PHE A 13 3.20 4.09 -24.90
N GLU A 14 2.42 3.60 -25.86
CA GLU A 14 2.84 3.53 -27.28
C GLU A 14 3.19 4.91 -27.85
N LYS A 15 2.40 5.93 -27.52
CA LYS A 15 2.65 7.31 -27.96
C LYS A 15 3.93 7.86 -27.34
N PHE A 16 4.19 7.53 -26.08
CA PHE A 16 5.40 7.94 -25.39
C PHE A 16 6.63 7.26 -25.98
N MET A 17 6.58 5.95 -26.23
CA MET A 17 7.68 5.21 -26.84
C MET A 17 8.02 5.77 -28.24
N GLY A 18 7.02 6.08 -29.05
CA GLY A 18 7.24 6.73 -30.34
C GLY A 18 7.93 8.11 -30.24
N MET A 19 7.77 8.85 -29.14
CA MET A 19 8.53 10.08 -28.91
C MET A 19 9.98 9.81 -28.47
N VAL A 20 10.20 8.76 -27.69
CA VAL A 20 11.54 8.35 -27.26
C VAL A 20 12.37 7.87 -28.45
N ASP A 21 11.77 7.14 -29.38
CA ASP A 21 12.42 6.66 -30.60
C ASP A 21 12.97 7.80 -31.48
N LEU A 22 12.39 9.00 -31.38
CA LEU A 22 12.87 10.19 -32.09
C LEU A 22 14.08 10.85 -31.41
N CYS A 23 14.46 10.40 -30.21
CA CYS A 23 15.54 10.94 -29.42
C CYS A 23 16.72 9.96 -29.34
N PRO A 24 17.67 9.95 -30.30
CA PRO A 24 18.73 8.94 -30.39
C PRO A 24 19.73 8.95 -29.22
N MET A 25 19.69 9.96 -28.36
CA MET A 25 20.51 10.06 -27.13
C MET A 25 19.77 9.58 -25.88
N VAL A 26 18.55 9.06 -26.01
CA VAL A 26 17.75 8.54 -24.91
C VAL A 26 17.69 7.03 -25.03
N GLU A 27 18.09 6.34 -23.97
CA GLU A 27 18.04 4.89 -23.86
C GLU A 27 16.94 4.47 -22.89
N VAL A 28 16.11 3.52 -23.28
CA VAL A 28 15.10 2.93 -22.41
C VAL A 28 15.75 1.81 -21.61
N LEU A 29 16.10 2.13 -20.37
CA LEU A 29 16.80 1.20 -19.49
C LEU A 29 15.91 0.05 -18.99
N ASN A 30 14.61 0.29 -18.80
CA ASN A 30 13.68 -0.72 -18.31
C ASN A 30 12.22 -0.40 -18.69
N VAL A 31 11.45 -1.44 -19.03
CA VAL A 31 9.99 -1.39 -19.21
C VAL A 31 9.37 -2.46 -18.31
N CYS A 32 8.77 -2.04 -17.21
CA CYS A 32 8.11 -2.95 -16.28
C CYS A 32 6.69 -3.31 -16.77
N GLY A 33 6.37 -4.60 -16.83
CA GLY A 33 5.04 -5.09 -17.18
C GLY A 33 4.00 -4.86 -16.07
N THR A 34 2.73 -5.08 -16.37
CA THR A 34 1.63 -5.01 -15.37
C THR A 34 1.82 -6.00 -14.21
N GLY A 35 2.48 -7.14 -14.45
CA GLY A 35 2.89 -8.09 -13.39
C GLY A 35 3.93 -7.50 -12.42
N ASP A 36 4.90 -6.75 -12.94
CA ASP A 36 5.92 -6.07 -12.13
C ASP A 36 5.34 -4.93 -11.31
N LYS A 37 4.31 -4.24 -11.82
CA LYS A 37 3.59 -3.20 -11.07
C LYS A 37 2.95 -3.78 -9.81
N LYS A 38 2.32 -4.97 -9.89
CA LYS A 38 1.70 -5.63 -8.73
C LYS A 38 2.76 -6.07 -7.71
N LEU A 39 3.81 -6.75 -8.16
CA LEU A 39 4.94 -7.15 -7.30
C LEU A 39 5.61 -5.94 -6.62
N THR A 40 5.67 -4.82 -7.32
CA THR A 40 6.23 -3.57 -6.78
C THR A 40 5.32 -2.92 -5.74
N ILE A 41 4.00 -2.90 -5.96
CA ILE A 41 3.04 -2.40 -4.97
C ILE A 41 3.04 -3.29 -3.72
N ASP A 42 3.05 -4.60 -3.88
CA ASP A 42 3.09 -5.55 -2.76
C ASP A 42 4.36 -5.35 -1.93
N ALA A 43 5.51 -5.10 -2.58
CA ALA A 43 6.74 -4.74 -1.89
C ALA A 43 6.62 -3.43 -1.09
N TYR A 44 5.93 -2.41 -1.62
CA TYR A 44 5.68 -1.15 -0.90
C TYR A 44 4.74 -1.33 0.28
N VAL A 45 3.68 -2.12 0.11
CA VAL A 45 2.76 -2.48 1.20
C VAL A 45 3.52 -3.20 2.31
N ALA A 46 4.30 -4.22 1.97
CA ALA A 46 5.10 -4.96 2.93
C ALA A 46 6.11 -4.03 3.65
N SER A 47 6.83 -3.18 2.91
CA SER A 47 7.75 -2.20 3.51
C SER A 47 7.05 -1.27 4.49
N ALA A 48 5.88 -0.74 4.12
CA ALA A 48 5.11 0.17 4.97
C ALA A 48 4.63 -0.51 6.26
N ILE A 49 4.13 -1.74 6.16
CA ILE A 49 3.66 -2.50 7.32
C ILE A 49 4.83 -2.87 8.24
N ARG A 50 6.00 -3.23 7.69
CA ARG A 50 7.23 -3.47 8.49
C ARG A 50 7.62 -2.21 9.25
N GLU A 51 7.66 -1.05 8.59
CA GLU A 51 7.96 0.23 9.23
C GLU A 51 6.98 0.50 10.40
N MET A 52 5.69 0.29 10.18
CA MET A 52 4.66 0.46 11.20
C MET A 52 4.80 -0.53 12.37
N ARG A 53 5.21 -1.79 12.12
CA ARG A 53 5.50 -2.77 13.17
C ARG A 53 6.70 -2.33 14.01
N HIS A 54 7.79 -1.89 13.38
CA HIS A 54 8.96 -1.36 14.08
C HIS A 54 8.63 -0.13 14.92
N ALA A 55 7.75 0.76 14.42
CA ALA A 55 7.27 1.93 15.14
C ALA A 55 6.17 1.64 16.18
N LEU A 56 5.83 0.36 16.43
CA LEU A 56 4.78 -0.08 17.35
C LEU A 56 3.43 0.62 17.11
N ALA A 57 3.09 0.87 15.84
CA ALA A 57 1.87 1.57 15.48
C ALA A 57 0.61 0.72 15.72
N PHE A 58 0.72 -0.60 15.63
CA PHE A 58 -0.34 -1.55 15.94
C PHE A 58 -0.37 -1.81 17.43
N LYS A 59 -1.39 -1.29 18.11
CA LYS A 59 -1.58 -1.48 19.55
C LYS A 59 -2.25 -2.82 19.84
N ASN A 60 -3.18 -3.23 18.99
CA ASN A 60 -3.97 -4.45 19.16
C ASN A 60 -3.93 -5.29 17.88
N PRO A 61 -4.06 -6.62 17.96
CA PRO A 61 -4.18 -7.47 16.77
C PRO A 61 -5.33 -7.07 15.84
N CYS A 62 -6.44 -6.53 16.37
CA CYS A 62 -7.54 -6.06 15.54
C CYS A 62 -7.19 -4.84 14.66
N ASP A 63 -6.09 -4.13 14.94
CA ASP A 63 -5.73 -2.93 14.20
C ASP A 63 -5.41 -3.20 12.72
N TYR A 64 -4.96 -4.41 12.38
CA TYR A 64 -4.75 -4.83 10.99
C TYR A 64 -6.04 -4.81 10.17
N ALA A 65 -7.21 -4.96 10.80
CA ALA A 65 -8.48 -4.88 10.10
C ALA A 65 -8.72 -3.49 9.48
N TYR A 66 -8.24 -2.42 10.12
CA TYR A 66 -8.35 -1.07 9.55
C TYR A 66 -7.50 -0.90 8.30
N LEU A 67 -6.38 -1.61 8.17
CA LEU A 67 -5.60 -1.63 6.93
C LEU A 67 -6.36 -2.32 5.81
N MET A 68 -6.97 -3.47 6.09
CA MET A 68 -7.80 -4.18 5.12
C MET A 68 -8.95 -3.29 4.61
N VAL A 69 -9.67 -2.60 5.51
CA VAL A 69 -10.76 -1.70 5.11
C VAL A 69 -10.22 -0.54 4.25
N ALA A 70 -9.12 0.10 4.67
CA ALA A 70 -8.52 1.19 3.91
C ALA A 70 -8.08 0.74 2.50
N MET A 71 -7.40 -0.41 2.40
CA MET A 71 -6.98 -1.00 1.12
C MET A 71 -8.18 -1.26 0.22
N ASN A 72 -9.24 -1.87 0.76
CA ASN A 72 -10.47 -2.15 0.00
C ASN A 72 -11.22 -0.90 -0.43
N GLU A 73 -11.13 0.19 0.33
CA GLU A 73 -11.65 1.50 -0.06
C GLU A 73 -10.79 2.20 -1.12
N SER A 74 -9.67 1.59 -1.55
CA SER A 74 -8.75 2.15 -2.54
C SER A 74 -8.23 3.54 -2.14
N VAL A 75 -7.93 3.75 -0.85
CA VAL A 75 -7.36 5.01 -0.34
C VAL A 75 -6.05 5.40 -1.05
N VAL A 76 -5.38 4.42 -1.67
CA VAL A 76 -4.32 4.62 -2.68
C VAL A 76 -4.65 3.75 -3.88
N LYS A 77 -4.52 4.32 -5.08
CA LYS A 77 -4.75 3.59 -6.34
C LYS A 77 -3.76 2.42 -6.45
N GLY A 78 -4.28 1.23 -6.76
CA GLY A 78 -3.48 0.04 -7.02
C GLY A 78 -3.21 -0.85 -5.81
N LEU A 79 -3.65 -0.46 -4.61
CA LEU A 79 -3.61 -1.35 -3.45
C LEU A 79 -4.41 -2.64 -3.71
N PRO A 80 -3.98 -3.77 -3.13
CA PRO A 80 -4.72 -5.03 -3.24
C PRO A 80 -6.12 -4.91 -2.61
N PHE A 81 -7.07 -5.62 -3.19
CA PHE A 81 -8.44 -5.73 -2.68
C PHE A 81 -8.66 -7.16 -2.15
N PHE A 82 -9.28 -7.27 -0.97
CA PHE A 82 -9.51 -8.54 -0.28
C PHE A 82 -11.00 -8.76 -0.05
N TYR A 83 -11.57 -9.82 -0.65
CA TYR A 83 -12.99 -10.14 -0.50
C TYR A 83 -13.31 -10.69 0.89
N THR A 84 -12.37 -11.43 1.48
CA THR A 84 -12.54 -12.03 2.79
C THR A 84 -11.38 -11.71 3.72
N PRO A 85 -11.60 -11.74 5.05
CA PRO A 85 -10.49 -11.65 6.00
C PRO A 85 -9.43 -12.74 5.84
N LYS A 86 -9.79 -13.90 5.28
CA LYS A 86 -8.83 -14.97 4.99
C LYS A 86 -7.85 -14.53 3.91
N ASP A 87 -8.35 -13.96 2.82
CA ASP A 87 -7.49 -13.50 1.70
C ASP A 87 -6.48 -12.46 2.17
N PHE A 88 -6.92 -11.56 3.06
CA PHE A 88 -6.03 -10.58 3.67
C PHE A 88 -4.98 -11.22 4.58
N ILE A 89 -5.36 -12.19 5.42
CA ILE A 89 -4.41 -12.90 6.29
C ILE A 89 -3.40 -13.70 5.45
N ASP A 90 -3.86 -14.41 4.42
CA ASP A 90 -2.99 -15.18 3.52
C ASP A 90 -1.98 -14.26 2.82
N TYR A 91 -2.43 -13.09 2.34
CA TYR A 91 -1.56 -12.06 1.76
C TYR A 91 -0.49 -11.56 2.73
N MET A 92 -0.88 -11.32 3.98
CA MET A 92 0.04 -10.88 5.02
C MET A 92 1.08 -11.98 5.33
N HIS A 93 0.68 -13.25 5.36
CA HIS A 93 1.61 -14.38 5.50
C HIS A 93 2.57 -14.51 4.32
N GLN A 94 2.10 -14.32 3.08
CA GLN A 94 2.96 -14.29 1.89
C GLN A 94 4.01 -13.17 1.92
N SER A 95 3.79 -12.16 2.76
CA SER A 95 4.71 -11.02 2.97
C SER A 95 5.61 -11.19 4.22
N ASP A 96 5.67 -12.41 4.77
CA ASP A 96 6.42 -12.80 5.97
C ASP A 96 5.97 -12.09 7.26
N PHE A 97 4.67 -11.82 7.38
CA PHE A 97 4.10 -11.28 8.62
C PHE A 97 3.53 -12.38 9.52
N ASP A 98 4.19 -12.58 10.66
CA ASP A 98 3.70 -13.48 11.72
C ASP A 98 2.84 -12.75 12.76
N ASN A 99 2.25 -13.53 13.69
CA ASN A 99 1.44 -13.08 14.82
C ASN A 99 0.23 -12.22 14.40
N LEU A 100 -0.43 -12.63 13.33
CA LEU A 100 -1.60 -11.97 12.78
C LEU A 100 -2.87 -12.29 13.60
N PRO A 101 -3.87 -11.39 13.62
CA PRO A 101 -5.16 -11.70 14.21
C PRO A 101 -5.85 -12.87 13.47
N GLY A 102 -6.66 -13.64 14.20
CA GLY A 102 -7.53 -14.63 13.59
C GLY A 102 -8.63 -14.01 12.72
N ARG A 103 -9.19 -14.82 11.81
CA ARG A 103 -10.25 -14.43 10.86
C ARG A 103 -11.43 -13.72 11.53
N THR A 104 -11.90 -14.26 12.65
CA THR A 104 -13.05 -13.71 13.41
C THR A 104 -12.74 -12.32 13.95
N THR A 105 -11.53 -12.11 14.48
CA THR A 105 -11.10 -10.80 14.99
C THR A 105 -11.15 -9.72 13.90
N ILE A 106 -10.68 -10.05 12.70
CA ILE A 106 -10.76 -9.12 11.56
C ILE A 106 -12.23 -8.88 11.18
N TYR A 107 -13.00 -9.95 10.99
CA TYR A 107 -14.40 -9.88 10.58
C TYR A 107 -15.24 -9.00 11.52
N ASP A 108 -15.13 -9.20 12.83
CA ASP A 108 -15.86 -8.43 13.83
C ASP A 108 -15.41 -6.97 13.88
N THR A 109 -14.14 -6.70 13.55
CA THR A 109 -13.59 -5.35 13.56
C THR A 109 -14.01 -4.57 12.32
N ILE A 110 -13.98 -5.18 11.13
CA ILE A 110 -14.42 -4.52 9.89
C ILE A 110 -15.93 -4.18 9.95
N ALA A 111 -16.75 -5.05 10.56
CA ALA A 111 -18.19 -4.83 10.71
C ALA A 111 -18.53 -3.57 11.51
N LYS A 112 -17.60 -3.13 12.37
CA LYS A 112 -17.76 -1.94 13.23
C LYS A 112 -17.43 -0.63 12.52
N VAL A 113 -16.73 -0.66 11.38
CA VAL A 113 -16.36 0.55 10.63
C VAL A 113 -17.51 0.98 9.73
N LYS A 114 -17.82 2.28 9.70
CA LYS A 114 -18.86 2.90 8.86
C LYS A 114 -18.34 4.15 8.17
N GLY A 115 -18.92 4.48 7.01
CA GLY A 115 -18.51 5.62 6.19
C GLY A 115 -17.32 5.29 5.30
N LYS A 116 -16.62 6.32 4.80
CA LYS A 116 -15.38 6.21 4.01
C LYS A 116 -14.26 6.93 4.73
N TYR A 117 -13.03 6.46 4.57
CA TYR A 117 -11.85 7.16 5.09
C TYR A 117 -11.71 8.54 4.42
N PRO A 118 -11.38 9.63 5.14
CA PRO A 118 -11.00 9.72 6.56
C PRO A 118 -12.16 9.89 7.56
N ASP A 119 -13.39 9.94 7.08
CA ASP A 119 -14.60 10.25 7.85
C ASP A 119 -15.22 9.05 8.56
N TRP A 120 -14.44 7.99 8.77
CA TRP A 120 -14.91 6.78 9.46
C TRP A 120 -15.58 7.08 10.80
N THR A 121 -16.64 6.34 11.06
CA THR A 121 -17.28 6.24 12.37
C THR A 121 -17.29 4.78 12.81
N PHE A 122 -17.49 4.54 14.11
CA PHE A 122 -17.37 3.21 14.69
C PHE A 122 -18.59 2.86 15.53
N THR A 123 -19.20 1.69 15.27
CA THR A 123 -20.43 1.27 15.96
C THR A 123 -20.20 0.82 17.41
N ASP A 124 -18.97 0.45 17.76
CA ASP A 124 -18.58 0.11 19.14
C ASP A 124 -18.41 1.35 20.04
N SER A 125 -18.71 2.55 19.52
CA SER A 125 -18.70 3.82 20.27
C SER A 125 -17.43 4.03 21.11
N PRO A 126 -16.22 3.94 20.51
CA PRO A 126 -14.98 4.12 21.23
C PRO A 126 -14.85 5.57 21.72
N LYS A 127 -14.01 5.78 22.74
CA LYS A 127 -13.61 7.12 23.16
C LYS A 127 -13.01 7.89 21.97
N ALA A 128 -13.20 9.21 21.94
CA ALA A 128 -12.72 10.05 20.84
C ALA A 128 -11.22 9.88 20.52
N SER A 129 -10.38 9.70 21.55
CA SER A 129 -8.95 9.43 21.39
C SER A 129 -8.65 8.10 20.68
N GLU A 130 -9.44 7.07 20.95
CA GLU A 130 -9.30 5.75 20.33
C GLU A 130 -9.85 5.77 18.88
N ALA A 131 -10.97 6.46 18.64
CA ALA A 131 -11.45 6.69 17.27
C ALA A 131 -10.39 7.40 16.42
N LEU A 132 -9.76 8.45 16.95
CA LEU A 132 -8.70 9.19 16.29
C LEU A 132 -7.45 8.32 16.06
N ARG A 133 -7.06 7.48 17.04
CA ARG A 133 -5.95 6.53 16.90
C ARG A 133 -6.18 5.56 15.75
N ARG A 134 -7.38 4.97 15.65
CA ARG A 134 -7.76 4.04 14.58
C ARG A 134 -7.65 4.69 13.19
N LYS A 135 -8.13 5.93 13.04
CA LYS A 135 -7.96 6.71 11.79
C LYS A 135 -6.50 7.05 11.48
N ASN A 136 -5.74 7.43 12.52
CA ASN A 136 -4.32 7.75 12.39
C ASN A 136 -3.46 6.55 12.00
N LEU A 137 -3.91 5.32 12.28
CA LEU A 137 -3.25 4.11 11.82
C LEU A 137 -3.18 4.06 10.28
N VAL A 138 -4.31 4.36 9.62
CA VAL A 138 -4.36 4.46 8.15
C VAL A 138 -3.49 5.62 7.67
N LYS A 139 -3.54 6.78 8.33
CA LYS A 139 -2.70 7.93 7.96
C LYS A 139 -1.20 7.60 8.00
N ARG A 140 -0.78 6.86 9.02
CA ARG A 140 0.60 6.37 9.18
C ARG A 140 0.98 5.37 8.09
N PHE A 141 0.08 4.43 7.78
CA PHE A 141 0.26 3.51 6.67
C PHE A 141 0.46 4.24 5.34
N LEU A 142 -0.40 5.20 5.02
CA LEU A 142 -0.27 6.00 3.80
C LEU A 142 1.08 6.73 3.73
N SER A 143 1.51 7.31 4.84
CA SER A 143 2.79 8.01 4.90
C SER A 143 3.99 7.07 4.70
N ALA A 144 3.94 5.88 5.31
CA ALA A 144 4.98 4.85 5.17
C ALA A 144 4.99 4.25 3.75
N PHE A 145 3.82 4.02 3.16
CA PHE A 145 3.68 3.56 1.78
C PHE A 145 4.28 4.56 0.79
N MET A 146 3.96 5.86 0.94
CA MET A 146 4.52 6.90 0.07
C MET A 146 6.05 7.00 0.20
N ARG A 147 6.61 6.84 1.41
CA ARG A 147 8.07 6.74 1.60
C ARG A 147 8.67 5.51 0.94
N ALA A 148 8.05 4.34 1.10
CA ALA A 148 8.51 3.11 0.46
C ALA A 148 8.53 3.25 -1.06
N GLN A 149 7.54 3.94 -1.63
CA GLN A 149 7.48 4.25 -3.05
C GLN A 149 8.62 5.19 -3.48
N SER A 150 8.93 6.23 -2.69
CA SER A 150 10.02 7.17 -2.98
C SER A 150 11.41 6.55 -2.82
N ASN A 151 11.68 5.84 -1.72
CA ASN A 151 13.01 5.30 -1.44
C ASN A 151 13.46 4.25 -2.47
N LYS A 152 12.52 3.50 -3.07
CA LYS A 152 12.86 2.52 -4.12
C LYS A 152 13.09 3.18 -5.48
N LEU A 153 12.61 4.42 -5.67
CA LEU A 153 12.99 5.25 -6.82
C LEU A 153 14.42 5.78 -6.66
N ASP A 154 14.83 6.10 -5.43
CA ASP A 154 16.19 6.57 -5.12
C ASP A 154 17.21 5.43 -5.10
N GLY A 155 16.86 4.23 -4.60
CA GLY A 155 17.78 3.08 -4.58
C GLY A 155 18.17 2.49 -5.96
N TRP A 156 17.52 2.93 -7.03
CA TRP A 156 17.92 2.59 -8.41
C TRP A 156 18.96 3.56 -8.99
N SER A 157 19.34 4.63 -8.28
CA SER A 157 20.41 5.54 -8.72
C SER A 157 21.80 5.14 -8.27
N ASP A 158 21.92 4.21 -7.31
CA ASP A 158 23.19 3.96 -6.60
C ASP A 158 23.88 2.64 -6.97
N GLU A 159 23.30 1.84 -7.88
CA GLU A 159 23.95 0.68 -8.49
C GLU A 159 24.20 0.93 -9.99
N ALA A 160 25.24 1.72 -10.31
CA ALA A 160 25.85 1.81 -11.63
C ALA A 160 27.34 2.17 -11.53
#